data_AF-A0A355D4V8-F1
#
_entry.id   AF-A0A355D4V8-F1
#
_cell.length_a   1.000
_cell.length_b   1.000
_cell.length_c   1.000
_cell.angle_alpha   90.00
_cell.angle_beta   90.00
_cell.angle_gamma   90.00
#
_symmetry.space_group_name_H-M   'P 1'
#
loop_
_entity.id
_entity.type
_entity.pdbx_description
1 polymer ?
#
loop_
_entity_poly.entity_id
_entity_poly.type
_entity_poly.pdbx_seq_one_letter_code
_entity_poly.pdbx_strand_id
1 'polypeptide(L)'
;MSSTVTIEYRDNETKALIYSKDIYENVKTGLYIYKAKDINGYTPIKGTIFLFVIFFIKNYTITFYYNKKDIPEPIYGCIEINY
;
A
#
# COMPACT_ATOMS: atom_id res chain seq x y z
N MET A 1 -23.59 8.69 -14.33
CA MET A 1 -23.34 8.32 -12.92
C MET A 1 -21.92 7.82 -12.83
N SER A 2 -21.08 8.42 -12.01
CA SER A 2 -19.71 7.97 -11.75
C SER A 2 -19.51 7.56 -10.29
N SER A 3 -18.41 6.86 -10.05
CA SER A 3 -17.95 6.41 -8.74
C SER A 3 -16.60 7.06 -8.40
N THR A 4 -16.28 7.09 -7.12
CA THR A 4 -14.98 7.49 -6.58
C THR A 4 -14.28 6.25 -6.04
N VAL A 5 -13.01 6.09 -6.37
CA VAL A 5 -12.15 5.03 -5.83
C VAL A 5 -11.06 5.67 -4.99
N THR A 6 -11.03 5.34 -3.71
CA THR A 6 -10.00 5.75 -2.76
C THR A 6 -9.07 4.58 -2.52
N ILE A 7 -7.77 4.80 -2.67
CA ILE A 7 -6.74 3.81 -2.35
C ILE A 7 -6.02 4.24 -1.08
N GLU A 8 -5.99 3.35 -0.11
CA GLU A 8 -5.27 3.52 1.14
C GLU A 8 -4.06 2.58 1.21
N TYR A 9 -2.98 3.08 1.80
CA TYR A 9 -1.76 2.32 2.05
C TYR A 9 -1.57 2.23 3.55
N ARG A 10 -1.72 1.03 4.10
CA ARG A 10 -1.71 0.81 5.55
C ARG A 10 -0.68 -0.20 5.98
N ASP A 11 -0.10 0.04 7.13
CA ASP A 11 0.70 -0.93 7.86
C ASP A 11 -0.17 -2.14 8.23
N ASN A 12 0.34 -3.34 8.04
CA ASN A 12 -0.42 -4.56 8.27
C ASN A 12 -0.69 -4.83 9.75
N GLU A 13 0.21 -4.44 10.64
CA GLU A 13 0.10 -4.74 12.06
C GLU A 13 -0.71 -3.65 12.77
N THR A 14 -0.26 -2.40 12.64
CA THR A 14 -0.82 -1.24 13.34
C THR A 14 -2.08 -0.69 12.66
N LYS A 15 -2.35 -1.07 11.40
CA LYS A 15 -3.42 -0.51 10.55
C LYS A 15 -3.31 1.00 10.32
N ALA A 16 -2.18 1.60 10.67
CA ALA A 16 -1.90 3.02 10.47
C ALA A 16 -1.70 3.34 8.98
N LEU A 17 -2.06 4.55 8.58
CA LEU A 17 -1.77 5.04 7.23
C LEU A 17 -0.27 5.33 7.12
N ILE A 18 0.40 4.71 6.14
CA ILE A 18 1.86 4.85 5.95
C ILE A 18 2.23 5.70 4.74
N TYR A 19 1.23 6.06 3.92
CA TYR A 19 1.42 6.89 2.74
C TYR A 19 0.12 7.63 2.40
N SER A 20 0.23 8.75 1.68
CA SER A 20 -0.92 9.53 1.23
C SER A 20 -1.89 8.68 0.41
N LYS A 21 -3.19 8.89 0.63
CA LYS A 21 -4.25 8.20 -0.13
C LYS A 21 -4.27 8.70 -1.57
N ASP A 22 -4.58 7.81 -2.51
CA ASP A 22 -4.92 8.21 -3.88
C ASP A 22 -6.43 8.26 -4.02
N ILE A 23 -6.94 9.26 -4.76
CA ILE A 23 -8.36 9.43 -5.01
C ILE A 23 -8.57 9.54 -6.52
N TYR A 24 -9.36 8.62 -7.07
CA TYR A 24 -9.76 8.61 -8.47
C TYR A 24 -11.24 8.96 -8.52
N GLU A 25 -11.54 10.14 -9.06
CA GLU A 25 -12.90 10.59 -9.28
C GLU A 25 -13.39 10.19 -10.67
N ASN A 26 -14.71 10.23 -10.86
CA ASN A 26 -15.35 10.00 -12.16
C ASN A 26 -15.09 8.62 -12.79
N VAL A 27 -14.84 7.60 -11.96
CA VAL A 27 -14.62 6.21 -12.39
C VAL A 27 -15.94 5.63 -12.93
N LYS A 28 -15.87 5.03 -14.13
CA LYS A 28 -17.04 4.43 -14.81
C LYS A 28 -17.16 2.95 -14.45
N THR A 29 -18.30 2.34 -14.79
CA THR A 29 -18.48 0.89 -14.68
C THR A 29 -17.42 0.15 -15.49
N GLY A 30 -16.79 -0.86 -14.90
CA GLY A 30 -15.76 -1.65 -15.56
C GLY A 30 -14.84 -2.41 -14.60
N LEU A 31 -13.92 -3.20 -15.16
CA LEU A 31 -12.87 -3.89 -14.42
C LEU A 31 -11.61 -3.02 -14.37
N TYR A 32 -11.10 -2.76 -13.17
CA TYR A 32 -9.89 -1.97 -12.94
C TYR A 32 -8.85 -2.81 -12.21
N ILE A 33 -7.58 -2.56 -12.55
CA ILE A 33 -6.43 -3.21 -11.96
C ILE A 33 -5.59 -2.14 -11.27
N TYR A 34 -5.45 -2.26 -9.95
CA TYR A 34 -4.64 -1.36 -9.16
C TYR A 34 -3.40 -2.09 -8.67
N LYS A 35 -2.24 -1.44 -8.75
CA LYS A 35 -0.96 -1.98 -8.28
C LYS A 35 -0.56 -1.29 -6.99
N ALA A 36 0.07 -2.05 -6.09
CA ALA A 36 0.69 -1.48 -4.91
C ALA A 36 1.82 -0.52 -5.32
N LYS A 37 2.00 0.55 -4.53
CA LYS A 37 3.14 1.45 -4.71
C LYS A 37 4.37 0.85 -4.05
N ASP A 38 5.54 1.17 -4.59
CA ASP A 38 6.78 0.94 -3.85
C ASP A 38 6.91 2.02 -2.77
N ILE A 39 6.97 1.60 -1.51
CA ILE A 39 7.06 2.49 -0.35
C ILE A 39 8.36 2.13 0.39
N ASN A 40 9.22 3.13 0.60
CA ASN A 40 10.50 2.91 1.25
C ASN A 40 10.31 2.32 2.66
N GLY A 41 11.10 1.31 3.02
CA GLY A 41 10.98 0.60 4.29
C GLY A 41 9.78 -0.35 4.41
N TYR A 42 9.02 -0.56 3.34
CA TYR A 42 7.82 -1.42 3.34
C TYR A 42 7.78 -2.38 2.14
N THR A 43 7.16 -3.53 2.34
CA THR A 43 6.87 -4.53 1.30
C THR A 43 5.36 -4.81 1.26
N PRO A 44 4.67 -4.64 0.11
CA PRO A 44 3.24 -4.92 0.02
C PRO A 44 2.97 -6.41 0.16
N ILE A 45 1.93 -6.77 0.93
CA ILE A 45 1.49 -8.18 1.05
C ILE A 45 0.91 -8.67 -0.28
N LYS A 46 0.18 -7.81 -0.98
CA LYS A 46 -0.36 -8.07 -2.31
C LYS A 46 0.01 -6.92 -3.24
N GLY A 47 0.71 -7.24 -4.33
CA GLY A 47 1.14 -6.26 -5.31
C GLY A 47 0.04 -5.79 -6.26
N THR A 48 -1.09 -6.50 -6.35
CA THR A 48 -2.17 -6.17 -7.30
C THR A 48 -3.54 -6.52 -6.72
N ILE A 49 -4.52 -5.65 -6.95
CA ILE A 49 -5.93 -5.83 -6.60
C ILE A 49 -6.78 -5.57 -7.85
N PHE A 50 -7.74 -6.47 -8.10
CA PHE A 50 -8.76 -6.32 -9.14
C PHE A 50 -10.03 -5.77 -8.49
N LEU A 51 -10.61 -4.72 -9.07
CA LEU A 51 -11.86 -4.14 -8.62
C LEU A 51 -12.84 -4.03 -9.79
N PHE A 52 -14.02 -4.61 -9.62
CA PHE A 52 -15.13 -4.42 -10.55
C PHE A 52 -16.03 -3.29 -10.06
N VAL A 53 -16.00 -2.16 -10.78
CA VAL A 53 -16.80 -0.97 -10.49
C VAL A 53 -18.17 -1.13 -11.15
N ILE A 54 -19.24 -0.92 -10.40
CA ILE A 54 -20.63 -0.95 -10.87
C ILE A 54 -21.33 0.37 -10.59
N PHE A 55 -22.28 0.75 -11.46
CA PHE A 55 -22.83 2.11 -11.47
C PHE A 55 -23.61 2.51 -10.20
N PHE A 56 -24.13 1.53 -9.45
CA PHE A 56 -24.92 1.76 -8.23
C PHE A 56 -24.05 2.13 -7.01
N ILE A 57 -22.76 1.77 -7.00
CA ILE A 57 -21.86 2.06 -5.87
C ILE A 57 -21.13 3.36 -6.12
N LYS A 58 -21.24 4.29 -5.17
CA LYS A 58 -20.64 5.62 -5.29
C LYS A 58 -19.20 5.70 -4.83
N ASN A 59 -18.84 4.96 -3.79
CA ASN A 59 -17.53 5.04 -3.18
C ASN A 59 -16.94 3.65 -3.01
N TYR A 60 -15.74 3.46 -3.51
CA TYR A 60 -14.95 2.26 -3.32
C TYR A 60 -13.71 2.61 -2.51
N THR A 61 -13.36 1.76 -1.56
CA THR A 61 -12.11 1.87 -0.82
C THR A 61 -11.30 0.60 -1.04
N ILE A 62 -10.09 0.76 -1.58
CA ILE A 62 -9.11 -0.30 -1.72
C ILE A 62 -8.03 -0.05 -0.67
N THR A 63 -7.64 -1.09 0.06
CA THR A 63 -6.54 -1.00 1.02
C THR A 63 -5.42 -1.95 0.60
N PHE A 64 -4.25 -1.40 0.32
CA PHE A 64 -3.02 -2.17 0.24
C PHE A 64 -2.38 -2.23 1.63
N TYR A 65 -2.19 -3.45 2.12
CA TYR A 65 -1.48 -3.70 3.37
C TYR A 65 0.00 -3.98 3.12
N TYR A 66 0.86 -3.47 4.00
CA TYR A 66 2.31 -3.58 3.89
C TYR A 66 2.93 -4.08 5.20
N ASN A 67 3.95 -4.92 5.08
CA ASN A 67 4.83 -5.28 6.18
C ASN A 67 6.06 -4.36 6.14
N LYS A 68 6.56 -3.94 7.31
CA LYS A 68 7.86 -3.25 7.37
C LYS A 68 8.94 -4.19 6.87
N LYS A 69 9.88 -3.65 6.11
CA LYS A 69 11.11 -4.38 5.77
C LYS A 69 11.93 -4.48 7.05
N ASP A 70 12.34 -5.69 7.41
CA ASP A 70 13.34 -5.87 8.44
C ASP A 70 14.61 -5.14 7.99
N ILE A 71 14.96 -4.07 8.69
CA ILE A 71 16.28 -3.47 8.53
C ILE A 71 17.20 -4.44 9.26
N PRO A 72 18.15 -5.11 8.60
CA PRO A 72 19.11 -5.92 9.31
C PRO A 72 19.78 -5.02 10.35
N GLU A 73 19.77 -5.45 11.61
CA GLU A 73 20.43 -4.72 12.68
C GLU A 73 21.85 -4.36 12.21
N PRO A 74 22.30 -3.10 12.37
CA PRO A 74 23.69 -2.77 12.06
C PRO A 74 24.58 -3.68 12.91
N ILE A 75 25.34 -4.56 12.26
CA ILE A 75 26.41 -5.31 12.92
C ILE A 75 27.44 -4.27 13.34
N TYR A 76 27.33 -3.77 14.57
CA TYR A 76 28.39 -3.02 15.23
C TYR A 76 29.50 -4.03 15.55
N GLY A 77 30.27 -4.40 14.53
CA GLY A 77 31.46 -5.21 14.71
C GLY A 77 32.45 -4.43 15.56
N CYS A 78 32.71 -4.93 16.77
CA CYS A 78 33.82 -4.49 17.59
C CYS A 78 35.09 -4.66 16.76
N ILE A 79 35.78 -3.56 16.43
CA ILE A 79 37.14 -3.65 15.91
C ILE A 79 38.01 -3.98 17.12
N GLU A 80 38.42 -5.23 17.27
CA GLU A 80 39.56 -5.57 18.12
C GLU A 80 40.81 -4.99 17.46
N ILE A 81 41.27 -3.85 17.98
CA ILE A 81 42.61 -3.34 17.68
C ILE A 81 43.57 -4.18 18.51
N ASN A 82 44.16 -5.19 17.89
CA ASN A 82 45.30 -5.90 18.47
C ASN A 82 46.53 -4.97 18.39
N TYR A 83 47.13 -4.70 19.55
CA TYR A 83 48.30 -3.86 19.76
C TYR A 83 49.55 -4.38 19.03
#